data_AF-A0A8J6MWC6-F1
#
_entry.id   AF-A0A8J6MWC6-F1
#
_cell.length_a   1.000
_cell.length_b   1.000
_cell.length_c   1.000
_cell.angle_alpha   90.00
_cell.angle_beta   90.00
_cell.angle_gamma   90.00
#
_symmetry.space_group_name_H-M   'P 1'
#
loop_
_entity.id
_entity.type
_entity.pdbx_description
1 polymer ?
#
loop_
_entity_poly.entity_id
_entity_poly.type
_entity_poly.pdbx_seq_one_letter_code
_entity_poly.pdbx_strand_id
1 'polypeptide(L)'
;MQHLLESRSKKITDPAGREVEILEDRQALKIAVESDCSPHDVYVEALGLGIYPYRYLRNRETISPEEQLKLSKSRVAVVGAGGLGGQVILLLARVGVGQIVVVDYDRFDETNLNRQALSSQRALGKSKAEEAVIVVGSINPGVVVTPHQVKIDPSNAREVLEGSDVVVDALDNIPARFTIEEASKSMGIPLVHGALAGLEGQLMTVFPDDPGIKRLYGSSVAGGEKSKSPEAILGVPTLMPSFIATLQAMEVLKIILKRGRLFRNVMVHLDLESGKMNEFTFGDPD
;
A
#
# COMPACT_ATOMS: atom_id res chain seq x y z
N MET A 1 -20.76 21.96 3.10
CA MET A 1 -19.58 21.31 3.71
C MET A 1 -18.65 22.30 4.41
N GLN A 2 -18.05 23.30 3.73
CA GLN A 2 -17.10 24.25 4.33
C GLN A 2 -17.57 24.88 5.66
N HIS A 3 -18.76 25.47 5.73
CA HIS A 3 -19.29 26.05 6.97
C HIS A 3 -19.39 25.02 8.14
N LEU A 4 -19.74 23.77 7.83
CA LEU A 4 -19.78 22.70 8.82
C LEU A 4 -18.38 22.33 9.32
N LEU A 5 -17.38 22.35 8.44
CA LEU A 5 -15.98 22.11 8.80
C LEU A 5 -15.46 23.21 9.73
N GLU A 6 -15.64 24.48 9.38
CA GLU A 6 -15.20 25.63 10.18
C GLU A 6 -15.92 25.71 11.54
N SER A 7 -17.19 25.29 11.61
CA SER A 7 -17.95 25.32 12.87
C SER A 7 -17.69 24.13 13.80
N ARG A 8 -17.13 23.03 13.28
CA ARG A 8 -16.90 21.77 14.03
C ARG A 8 -15.43 21.40 14.18
N SER A 9 -14.54 22.16 13.55
CA SER A 9 -13.12 22.12 13.83
C SER A 9 -12.84 22.63 15.24
N LYS A 10 -11.66 22.29 15.76
CA LYS A 10 -11.19 22.75 17.06
C LYS A 10 -9.77 23.23 16.95
N LYS A 11 -9.44 24.36 17.57
CA LYS A 11 -8.05 24.75 17.78
C LYS A 11 -7.49 24.02 18.99
N ILE A 12 -6.33 23.42 18.81
CA ILE A 12 -5.57 22.78 19.89
C ILE A 12 -4.13 23.27 19.85
N THR A 13 -3.44 23.12 20.97
CA THR A 13 -1.98 23.23 21.03
C THR A 13 -1.39 21.84 20.94
N ASP A 14 -0.57 21.59 19.93
CA ASP A 14 0.11 20.30 19.78
C ASP A 14 1.25 20.13 20.82
N PRO A 15 1.86 18.93 20.96
CA PRO A 15 2.94 18.71 21.93
C PRO A 15 4.19 19.58 21.72
N ALA A 16 4.33 20.24 20.57
CA ALA A 16 5.41 21.17 20.26
C ALA A 16 5.02 22.64 20.50
N GLY A 17 3.83 22.91 21.07
CA GLY A 17 3.40 24.26 21.45
C GLY A 17 2.74 25.06 20.33
N ARG A 18 2.38 24.43 19.20
CA ARG A 18 1.83 25.14 18.04
C ARG A 18 0.31 25.06 18.00
N GLU A 19 -0.31 26.14 17.57
CA GLU A 19 -1.74 26.13 17.32
C GLU A 19 -2.04 25.41 16.00
N VAL A 20 -2.88 24.38 16.09
CA VAL A 20 -3.34 23.59 14.94
C VAL A 20 -4.85 23.50 15.01
N GLU A 21 -5.49 23.73 13.87
CA GLU A 21 -6.91 23.48 13.71
C GLU A 21 -7.14 22.04 13.27
N ILE A 22 -7.93 21.29 14.03
CA ILE A 22 -8.13 19.86 13.86
C ILE A 22 -9.59 19.48 13.68
N LEU A 23 -9.82 18.35 12.99
CA LEU A 23 -11.12 17.70 12.86
C LEU A 23 -11.06 16.29 13.43
N GLU A 24 -11.89 16.00 14.43
CA GLU A 24 -12.05 14.66 14.98
C GLU A 24 -12.92 13.78 14.07
N ASP A 25 -12.63 12.48 14.01
CA ASP A 25 -13.36 11.52 13.17
C ASP A 25 -14.87 11.54 13.41
N ARG A 26 -15.29 11.68 14.67
CA ARG A 26 -16.71 11.75 15.04
C ARG A 26 -17.40 12.93 14.36
N GLN A 27 -16.73 14.07 14.23
CA GLN A 27 -17.28 15.23 13.55
C GLN A 27 -17.24 15.04 12.03
N ALA A 28 -16.14 14.51 11.49
CA ALA A 28 -16.04 14.21 10.07
C ALA A 28 -17.17 13.28 9.59
N LEU A 29 -17.47 12.21 10.34
CA LEU A 29 -18.57 11.29 10.05
C LEU A 29 -19.95 11.97 10.08
N LYS A 30 -20.20 12.88 11.04
CA LYS A 30 -21.45 13.64 11.08
C LYS A 30 -21.57 14.61 9.90
N ILE A 31 -20.48 15.29 9.54
CA ILE A 31 -20.44 16.20 8.39
C ILE A 31 -20.71 15.43 7.09
N ALA A 32 -20.15 14.23 6.94
CA ALA A 32 -20.37 13.36 5.80
C ALA A 32 -21.86 13.04 5.63
N VAL A 33 -22.53 12.61 6.70
CA VAL A 33 -23.98 12.35 6.69
C VAL A 33 -24.80 13.60 6.36
N GLU A 34 -24.48 14.74 6.97
CA GLU A 34 -25.22 15.99 6.76
C GLU A 34 -24.98 16.63 5.38
N SER A 35 -23.86 16.32 4.74
CA SER A 35 -23.48 16.84 3.42
C SER A 35 -23.74 15.84 2.29
N ASP A 36 -24.31 14.66 2.59
CA ASP A 36 -24.54 13.56 1.64
C ASP A 36 -23.27 13.19 0.84
N CYS A 37 -22.14 13.03 1.54
CA CYS A 37 -20.86 12.69 0.93
C CYS A 37 -20.12 11.62 1.75
N SER A 38 -18.99 11.14 1.24
CA SER A 38 -18.16 10.17 1.97
C SER A 38 -17.30 10.86 3.04
N PRO A 39 -16.89 10.16 4.11
CA PRO A 39 -15.92 10.72 5.05
C PRO A 39 -14.56 11.02 4.41
N HIS A 40 -14.24 10.35 3.30
CA HIS A 40 -13.07 10.64 2.48
C HIS A 40 -13.16 12.06 1.88
N ASP A 41 -14.29 12.45 1.31
CA ASP A 41 -14.50 13.79 0.76
C ASP A 41 -14.36 14.87 1.84
N VAL A 42 -14.88 14.60 3.04
CA VAL A 42 -14.76 15.50 4.20
C VAL A 42 -13.30 15.69 4.59
N TYR A 43 -12.48 14.64 4.60
CA TYR A 43 -11.05 14.73 4.91
C TYR A 43 -10.29 15.53 3.87
N VAL A 44 -10.56 15.30 2.58
CA VAL A 44 -9.90 16.02 1.48
C VAL A 44 -10.23 17.51 1.56
N GLU A 45 -11.49 17.86 1.78
CA GLU A 45 -11.92 19.26 1.93
C GLU A 45 -11.31 19.90 3.18
N ALA A 46 -11.36 19.21 4.33
CA ALA A 46 -10.78 19.71 5.58
C ALA A 46 -9.29 20.05 5.41
N LEU A 47 -8.52 19.13 4.82
CA LEU A 47 -7.10 19.35 4.53
C LEU A 47 -6.88 20.52 3.56
N GLY A 48 -7.77 20.70 2.57
CA GLY A 48 -7.75 21.84 1.65
C GLY A 48 -7.98 23.19 2.33
N LEU A 49 -8.73 23.20 3.44
CA LEU A 49 -8.98 24.39 4.27
C LEU A 49 -7.94 24.58 5.39
N GLY A 50 -6.92 23.71 5.48
CA GLY A 50 -5.93 23.74 6.56
C GLY A 50 -6.44 23.14 7.88
N ILE A 51 -7.62 22.51 7.88
CA ILE A 51 -8.20 21.80 9.03
C ILE A 51 -7.67 20.36 8.99
N TYR A 52 -6.83 20.01 9.97
CA TYR A 52 -6.09 18.76 9.94
C TYR A 52 -6.87 17.60 10.59
N PRO A 53 -7.11 16.46 9.91
CA PRO A 53 -7.72 15.30 10.55
C PRO A 53 -6.87 14.87 11.76
N TYR A 54 -7.49 14.86 12.95
CA TYR A 54 -6.77 14.81 14.23
C TYR A 54 -5.86 13.59 14.35
N ARG A 55 -6.28 12.46 13.77
CA ARG A 55 -5.51 11.20 13.70
C ARG A 55 -4.09 11.35 13.14
N TYR A 56 -3.86 12.27 12.21
CA TYR A 56 -2.57 12.42 11.56
C TYR A 56 -1.63 13.38 12.30
N LEU A 57 -2.11 14.03 13.37
CA LEU A 57 -1.37 15.10 14.06
C LEU A 57 0.04 14.67 14.48
N ARG A 58 0.20 13.42 14.93
CA ARG A 58 1.50 12.89 15.39
C ARG A 58 2.53 12.72 14.28
N ASN A 59 2.12 12.79 13.01
CA ASN A 59 2.99 12.67 11.85
C ASN A 59 3.20 14.00 11.11
N ARG A 60 2.51 15.07 11.50
CA ARG A 60 2.41 16.35 10.77
C ARG A 60 3.75 16.99 10.38
N GLU A 61 4.80 16.77 11.17
CA GLU A 61 6.11 17.36 10.90
C GLU A 61 6.94 16.55 9.92
N THR A 62 6.71 15.25 9.90
CA THR A 62 7.35 14.35 8.93
C THR A 62 6.56 14.33 7.62
N ILE A 63 5.24 14.51 7.69
CA ILE A 63 4.31 14.56 6.57
C ILE A 63 3.53 15.86 6.71
N SER A 64 3.92 16.89 5.95
CA SER A 64 3.32 18.22 6.04
C SER A 64 1.82 18.18 5.71
N PRO A 65 1.04 19.21 6.10
CA PRO A 65 -0.37 19.28 5.71
C PRO A 65 -0.61 19.18 4.20
N GLU A 66 0.28 19.77 3.38
CA GLU A 66 0.22 19.67 1.93
C GLU A 66 0.53 18.25 1.42
N GLU A 67 1.49 17.56 2.04
CA GLU A 67 1.82 16.17 1.74
C GLU A 67 0.67 15.24 2.15
N GLN A 68 0.04 15.49 3.30
CA GLN A 68 -1.11 14.74 3.77
C GLN A 68 -2.32 14.93 2.83
N LEU A 69 -2.52 16.15 2.29
CA LEU A 69 -3.52 16.41 1.26
C LEU A 69 -3.20 15.62 -0.03
N LYS A 70 -1.94 15.60 -0.47
CA LYS A 70 -1.53 14.78 -1.63
C LYS A 70 -1.81 13.30 -1.41
N LEU A 71 -1.40 12.73 -0.26
CA LEU A 71 -1.69 11.34 0.10
C LEU A 71 -3.19 11.06 0.11
N SER A 72 -3.99 11.97 0.69
CA SER A 72 -5.44 11.81 0.72
C SER A 72 -6.06 11.80 -0.68
N LYS A 73 -5.46 12.44 -1.68
CA LYS A 73 -5.96 12.41 -3.07
C LYS A 73 -5.39 11.27 -3.90
N SER A 74 -4.46 10.50 -3.36
CA SER A 74 -3.74 9.47 -4.11
C SER A 74 -4.47 8.13 -4.10
N ARG A 75 -4.30 7.36 -5.18
CA ARG A 75 -4.83 6.02 -5.37
C ARG A 75 -3.71 5.01 -5.57
N VAL A 76 -3.69 3.96 -4.75
CA VAL A 76 -2.66 2.91 -4.81
C VAL A 76 -3.30 1.56 -5.01
N ALA A 77 -2.84 0.80 -6.01
CA ALA A 77 -3.25 -0.58 -6.19
C ALA A 77 -2.29 -1.53 -5.48
N VAL A 78 -2.81 -2.39 -4.61
CA VAL A 78 -2.05 -3.45 -3.94
C VAL A 78 -2.52 -4.79 -4.50
N VAL A 79 -1.64 -5.47 -5.23
CA VAL A 79 -1.93 -6.75 -5.87
C VAL A 79 -1.38 -7.88 -5.01
N GLY A 80 -2.29 -8.65 -4.43
CA GLY A 80 -2.04 -9.61 -3.35
C GLY A 80 -2.36 -8.99 -1.98
N ALA A 81 -3.30 -9.58 -1.24
CA ALA A 81 -3.71 -9.20 0.11
C ALA A 81 -3.27 -10.26 1.15
N GLY A 82 -2.20 -10.99 0.84
CA GLY A 82 -1.58 -11.97 1.72
C GLY A 82 -0.75 -11.34 2.85
N GLY A 83 0.32 -12.04 3.27
CA GLY A 83 1.18 -11.57 4.37
C GLY A 83 1.81 -10.21 4.11
N LEU A 84 2.34 -10.03 2.90
CA LEU A 84 3.04 -8.82 2.50
C LEU A 84 2.05 -7.69 2.22
N GLY A 85 1.16 -7.88 1.25
CA GLY A 85 0.24 -6.83 0.83
C GLY A 85 -0.78 -6.44 1.90
N GLY A 86 -1.20 -7.37 2.75
CA GLY A 86 -2.04 -7.06 3.91
C GLY A 86 -1.39 -6.04 4.85
N GLN A 87 -0.08 -6.14 5.10
CA GLN A 87 0.66 -5.15 5.89
C GLN A 87 0.81 -3.82 5.14
N VAL A 88 1.07 -3.85 3.83
CA VAL A 88 1.12 -2.62 3.01
C VAL A 88 -0.21 -1.87 3.09
N ILE A 89 -1.34 -2.55 2.90
CA ILE A 89 -2.69 -1.96 2.97
C ILE A 89 -2.90 -1.27 4.32
N LEU A 90 -2.54 -1.92 5.42
CA LEU A 90 -2.66 -1.33 6.76
C LEU A 90 -1.78 -0.07 6.93
N LEU A 91 -0.55 -0.10 6.44
CA LEU A 91 0.37 1.04 6.53
C LEU A 91 -0.13 2.22 5.69
N LEU A 92 -0.54 1.98 4.45
CA LEU A 92 -1.08 3.00 3.55
C LEU A 92 -2.38 3.61 4.09
N ALA A 93 -3.28 2.77 4.64
CA ALA A 93 -4.49 3.26 5.28
C ALA A 93 -4.20 4.12 6.52
N ARG A 94 -3.20 3.76 7.33
CA ARG A 94 -2.84 4.50 8.55
C ARG A 94 -2.18 5.84 8.25
N VAL A 95 -1.38 5.92 7.20
CA VAL A 95 -0.72 7.15 6.78
C VAL A 95 -1.62 8.05 5.92
N GLY A 96 -2.79 7.55 5.54
CA GLY A 96 -3.85 8.35 4.91
C GLY A 96 -3.73 8.45 3.39
N VAL A 97 -3.27 7.39 2.73
CA VAL A 97 -3.50 7.22 1.28
C VAL A 97 -5.01 7.08 1.07
N GLY A 98 -5.62 8.00 0.33
CA GLY A 98 -7.08 8.12 0.32
C GLY A 98 -7.81 6.98 -0.38
N GLN A 99 -7.21 6.37 -1.38
CA GLN A 99 -7.83 5.29 -2.14
C GLN A 99 -6.88 4.11 -2.28
N ILE A 100 -7.35 2.92 -1.90
CA ILE A 100 -6.58 1.68 -1.99
C ILE A 100 -7.39 0.66 -2.80
N VAL A 101 -6.87 0.28 -3.96
CA VAL A 101 -7.41 -0.84 -4.74
C VAL A 101 -6.76 -2.12 -4.23
N VAL A 102 -7.55 -3.11 -3.84
CA VAL A 102 -7.04 -4.38 -3.29
C VAL A 102 -7.44 -5.52 -4.20
N VAL A 103 -6.45 -6.22 -4.76
CA VAL A 103 -6.67 -7.31 -5.71
C VAL A 103 -6.22 -8.63 -5.11
N ASP A 104 -7.15 -9.53 -4.82
CA ASP A 104 -6.82 -10.87 -4.35
C ASP A 104 -8.00 -11.83 -4.59
N TYR A 105 -7.74 -12.98 -5.19
CA TYR A 105 -8.77 -13.99 -5.49
C TYR A 105 -8.99 -14.99 -4.37
N ASP A 106 -8.06 -15.09 -3.43
CA ASP A 106 -8.08 -16.09 -2.37
C ASP A 106 -9.06 -15.72 -1.24
N ARG A 107 -9.27 -16.72 -0.38
CA ARG A 107 -9.95 -16.59 0.91
C ARG A 107 -8.95 -16.87 2.04
N PHE A 108 -9.25 -16.39 3.24
CA PHE A 108 -8.43 -16.71 4.41
C PHE A 108 -8.60 -18.16 4.85
N ASP A 109 -7.47 -18.79 5.13
CA ASP A 109 -7.34 -20.11 5.73
C ASP A 109 -6.64 -20.02 7.11
N GLU A 110 -6.78 -21.03 7.96
CA GLU A 110 -6.16 -21.06 9.30
C GLU A 110 -4.64 -20.88 9.23
N THR A 111 -3.98 -21.45 8.20
CA THR A 111 -2.54 -21.29 7.97
C THR A 111 -2.13 -19.85 7.68
N ASN A 112 -3.07 -18.94 7.44
CA ASN A 112 -2.82 -17.52 7.18
C ASN A 112 -2.74 -16.69 8.47
N LEU A 113 -3.37 -17.16 9.55
CA LEU A 113 -3.48 -16.44 10.83
C LEU A 113 -2.12 -16.10 11.45
N ASN A 114 -1.08 -16.87 11.12
CA ASN A 114 0.26 -16.65 11.64
C ASN A 114 0.97 -15.41 11.09
N ARG A 115 0.57 -14.86 9.94
CA ARG A 115 1.35 -13.81 9.23
C ARG A 115 0.53 -12.81 8.42
N GLN A 116 -0.73 -13.11 8.10
CA GLN A 116 -1.55 -12.24 7.26
C GLN A 116 -2.35 -11.28 8.14
N ALA A 117 -1.95 -10.01 8.15
CA ALA A 117 -2.45 -9.01 9.11
C ALA A 117 -3.95 -8.72 9.03
N LEU A 118 -4.55 -8.94 7.86
CA LEU A 118 -5.98 -8.77 7.62
C LEU A 118 -6.80 -10.01 8.02
N SER A 119 -6.14 -11.12 8.35
CA SER A 119 -6.81 -12.35 8.78
C SER A 119 -7.15 -12.32 10.26
N SER A 120 -8.20 -13.05 10.64
CA SER A 120 -8.62 -13.26 12.02
C SER A 120 -9.50 -14.51 12.10
N GLN A 121 -9.79 -14.99 13.31
CA GLN A 121 -10.73 -16.11 13.49
C GLN A 121 -12.10 -15.83 12.86
N ARG A 122 -12.54 -14.56 12.81
CA ARG A 122 -13.81 -14.15 12.19
C ARG A 122 -13.72 -14.00 10.67
N ALA A 123 -12.51 -13.98 10.11
CA ALA A 123 -12.26 -13.78 8.69
C ALA A 123 -12.03 -15.09 7.93
N LEU A 124 -11.90 -16.23 8.62
CA LEU A 124 -11.73 -17.53 7.99
C LEU A 124 -12.85 -17.81 6.96
N GLY A 125 -12.46 -18.24 5.77
CA GLY A 125 -13.35 -18.47 4.63
C GLY A 125 -13.82 -17.21 3.89
N LYS A 126 -13.55 -16.00 4.38
CA LYS A 126 -13.88 -14.75 3.70
C LYS A 126 -12.83 -14.38 2.65
N SER A 127 -13.26 -13.62 1.64
CA SER A 127 -12.38 -13.06 0.61
C SER A 127 -11.35 -12.13 1.24
N LYS A 128 -10.07 -12.27 0.86
CA LYS A 128 -9.01 -11.40 1.37
C LYS A 128 -9.20 -9.95 0.94
N ALA A 129 -9.65 -9.74 -0.31
CA ALA A 129 -9.90 -8.41 -0.86
C ALA A 129 -11.07 -7.71 -0.14
N GLU A 130 -12.19 -8.41 0.06
CA GLU A 130 -13.38 -7.84 0.74
C GLU A 130 -13.12 -7.57 2.23
N GLU A 131 -12.40 -8.45 2.92
CA GLU A 131 -12.07 -8.23 4.33
C GLU A 131 -11.18 -6.99 4.53
N ALA A 132 -10.36 -6.62 3.52
CA ALA A 132 -9.59 -5.39 3.56
C ALA A 132 -10.47 -4.15 3.71
N VAL A 133 -11.66 -4.13 3.09
CA VAL A 133 -12.64 -3.03 3.23
C VAL A 133 -13.09 -2.89 4.67
N ILE A 134 -13.42 -4.01 5.32
CA ILE A 134 -13.91 -4.05 6.70
C ILE A 134 -12.80 -3.58 7.66
N VAL A 135 -11.60 -4.15 7.51
CA VAL A 135 -10.47 -3.86 8.40
C VAL A 135 -10.02 -2.40 8.24
N VAL A 136 -9.86 -1.91 7.01
CA VAL A 136 -9.47 -0.51 6.77
C VAL A 136 -10.55 0.46 7.24
N GLY A 137 -11.83 0.18 6.99
CA GLY A 137 -12.94 1.02 7.46
C GLY A 137 -12.98 1.15 8.99
N SER A 138 -12.57 0.12 9.72
CA SER A 138 -12.44 0.16 11.19
C SER A 138 -11.24 0.99 11.68
N ILE A 139 -10.25 1.21 10.81
CA ILE A 139 -9.01 1.93 11.10
C ILE A 139 -9.10 3.39 10.68
N ASN A 140 -9.58 3.66 9.48
CA ASN A 140 -9.57 4.98 8.86
C ASN A 140 -10.82 5.20 8.01
N PRO A 141 -11.81 5.97 8.49
CA PRO A 141 -13.02 6.24 7.72
C PRO A 141 -12.75 7.13 6.51
N GLY A 142 -11.66 7.89 6.49
CA GLY A 142 -11.29 8.76 5.38
C GLY A 142 -10.53 8.07 4.24
N VAL A 143 -10.38 6.74 4.31
CA VAL A 143 -9.74 5.93 3.26
C VAL A 143 -10.78 5.02 2.63
N VAL A 144 -10.85 5.05 1.30
CA VAL A 144 -11.72 4.22 0.49
C VAL A 144 -10.94 3.00 0.02
N VAL A 145 -11.53 1.81 0.21
CA VAL A 145 -10.98 0.56 -0.33
C VAL A 145 -11.89 0.05 -1.44
N THR A 146 -11.31 -0.25 -2.60
CA THR A 146 -12.00 -0.90 -3.72
C THR A 146 -11.51 -2.35 -3.84
N PRO A 147 -12.31 -3.35 -3.44
CA PRO A 147 -11.90 -4.75 -3.54
C PRO A 147 -12.12 -5.30 -4.95
N HIS A 148 -11.17 -6.09 -5.43
CA HIS A 148 -11.31 -6.92 -6.63
C HIS A 148 -10.98 -8.37 -6.27
N GLN A 149 -12.03 -9.19 -6.11
CA GLN A 149 -11.87 -10.63 -5.89
C GLN A 149 -11.63 -11.37 -7.21
N VAL A 150 -10.50 -11.09 -7.86
CA VAL A 150 -10.15 -11.65 -9.17
C VAL A 150 -8.70 -12.11 -9.18
N LYS A 151 -8.43 -13.16 -9.97
CA LYS A 151 -7.07 -13.57 -10.25
C LYS A 151 -6.56 -12.66 -11.36
N ILE A 152 -5.50 -11.91 -11.08
CA ILE A 152 -4.96 -10.98 -12.06
C ILE A 152 -4.31 -11.73 -13.21
N ASP A 153 -4.63 -11.32 -14.43
CA ASP A 153 -4.10 -11.85 -15.68
C ASP A 153 -4.09 -10.75 -16.76
N PRO A 154 -3.48 -10.98 -17.94
CA PRO A 154 -3.38 -9.94 -18.97
C PRO A 154 -4.72 -9.39 -19.46
N SER A 155 -5.83 -10.13 -19.30
CA SER A 155 -7.16 -9.70 -19.76
C SER A 155 -7.82 -8.68 -18.82
N ASN A 156 -7.47 -8.66 -17.54
CA ASN A 156 -8.10 -7.80 -16.53
C ASN A 156 -7.14 -6.80 -15.86
N ALA A 157 -5.81 -6.99 -15.97
CA ALA A 157 -4.83 -6.20 -15.24
C ALA A 157 -4.95 -4.69 -15.53
N ARG A 158 -5.21 -4.31 -16.78
CA ARG A 158 -5.36 -2.90 -17.15
C ARG A 158 -6.56 -2.24 -16.45
N GLU A 159 -7.73 -2.88 -16.53
CA GLU A 159 -8.97 -2.36 -15.93
C GLU A 159 -8.83 -2.20 -14.41
N VAL A 160 -8.27 -3.22 -13.74
CA VAL A 160 -8.14 -3.22 -12.28
C VAL A 160 -7.15 -2.17 -11.78
N LEU A 161 -6.07 -1.91 -12.53
CA LEU A 161 -4.99 -1.00 -12.12
C LEU A 161 -5.22 0.44 -12.60
N GLU A 162 -6.18 0.68 -13.49
CA GLU A 162 -6.43 1.98 -14.12
C GLU A 162 -6.66 3.10 -13.09
N GLY A 163 -6.01 4.24 -13.31
CA GLY A 163 -6.13 5.43 -12.47
C GLY A 163 -5.37 5.37 -11.14
N SER A 164 -4.56 4.33 -10.93
CA SER A 164 -3.64 4.27 -9.77
C SER A 164 -2.42 5.15 -10.00
N ASP A 165 -1.96 5.84 -8.96
CA ASP A 165 -0.70 6.59 -8.96
C ASP A 165 0.51 5.66 -8.80
N VAL A 166 0.34 4.55 -8.08
CA VAL A 166 1.38 3.53 -7.82
C VAL A 166 0.74 2.14 -7.75
N VAL A 167 1.43 1.14 -8.30
CA VAL A 167 1.10 -0.29 -8.11
C VAL A 167 2.07 -0.93 -7.14
N VAL A 168 1.59 -1.74 -6.22
CA VAL A 168 2.39 -2.54 -5.29
C VAL A 168 2.24 -4.01 -5.67
N ASP A 169 3.35 -4.65 -6.00
CA ASP A 169 3.43 -6.09 -6.19
C ASP A 169 3.67 -6.77 -4.84
N ALA A 170 2.67 -7.53 -4.39
CA ALA A 170 2.75 -8.41 -3.23
C ALA A 170 2.35 -9.86 -3.59
N LEU A 171 2.63 -10.27 -4.83
CA LEU A 171 2.32 -11.59 -5.36
C LEU A 171 3.37 -12.63 -4.99
N ASP A 172 2.98 -13.90 -5.02
CA ASP A 172 3.80 -15.06 -4.67
C ASP A 172 4.30 -15.86 -5.89
N ASN A 173 4.04 -15.38 -7.11
CA ASN A 173 4.39 -16.10 -8.33
C ASN A 173 4.86 -15.16 -9.45
N ILE A 174 5.98 -15.52 -10.06
CA ILE A 174 6.69 -14.73 -11.07
C ILE A 174 5.81 -14.33 -12.28
N PRO A 175 5.01 -15.23 -12.90
CA PRO A 175 4.21 -14.85 -14.08
C PRO A 175 3.22 -13.72 -13.81
N ALA A 176 2.56 -13.72 -12.66
CA ALA A 176 1.65 -12.65 -12.29
C ALA A 176 2.39 -11.33 -12.00
N ARG A 177 3.61 -11.38 -11.45
CA ARG A 177 4.47 -10.19 -11.28
C ARG A 177 4.78 -9.52 -12.62
N PHE A 178 5.13 -10.31 -13.64
CA PHE A 178 5.35 -9.78 -15.00
C PHE A 178 4.06 -9.19 -15.59
N THR A 179 2.92 -9.85 -15.40
CA THR A 179 1.62 -9.37 -15.88
C THR A 179 1.31 -7.97 -15.34
N ILE A 180 1.48 -7.75 -14.04
CA ILE A 180 1.18 -6.44 -13.44
C ILE A 180 2.23 -5.39 -13.79
N GLU A 181 3.51 -5.78 -13.96
CA GLU A 181 4.54 -4.87 -14.43
C GLU A 181 4.23 -4.37 -15.85
N GLU A 182 3.93 -5.29 -16.78
CA GLU A 182 3.59 -4.94 -18.16
C GLU A 182 2.36 -4.02 -18.23
N ALA A 183 1.31 -4.35 -17.49
CA ALA A 183 0.12 -3.51 -17.41
C ALA A 183 0.45 -2.11 -16.86
N SER A 184 1.19 -2.03 -15.74
CA SER A 184 1.59 -0.76 -15.11
C SER A 184 2.41 0.11 -16.05
N LYS A 185 3.42 -0.49 -16.72
CA LYS A 185 4.25 0.19 -17.72
C LYS A 185 3.41 0.76 -18.87
N SER A 186 2.47 -0.02 -19.39
CA SER A 186 1.60 0.41 -20.51
C SER A 186 0.71 1.61 -20.16
N MET A 187 0.47 1.85 -18.87
CA MET A 187 -0.32 2.97 -18.36
C MET A 187 0.54 4.11 -17.78
N GLY A 188 1.87 3.99 -17.80
CA GLY A 188 2.77 4.99 -17.23
C GLY A 188 2.80 5.00 -15.70
N ILE A 189 2.39 3.90 -15.04
CA ILE A 189 2.27 3.81 -13.58
C ILE A 189 3.52 3.11 -13.01
N PRO A 190 4.21 3.69 -12.02
CA PRO A 190 5.33 3.04 -11.35
C PRO A 190 4.86 1.86 -10.49
N LEU A 191 5.71 0.84 -10.38
CA LEU A 191 5.49 -0.38 -9.61
C LEU A 191 6.53 -0.51 -8.49
N VAL A 192 6.08 -0.88 -7.29
CA VAL A 192 6.93 -1.21 -6.14
C VAL A 192 6.91 -2.72 -5.93
N HIS A 193 7.99 -3.38 -6.31
CA HIS A 193 8.19 -4.82 -6.19
C HIS A 193 8.67 -5.20 -4.79
N GLY A 194 8.05 -6.24 -4.21
CA GLY A 194 8.50 -6.89 -3.00
C GLY A 194 8.37 -8.41 -3.12
N ALA A 195 9.37 -9.14 -2.65
CA ALA A 195 9.32 -10.60 -2.54
C ALA A 195 10.12 -11.06 -1.31
N LEU A 196 9.80 -12.24 -0.80
CA LEU A 196 10.42 -12.76 0.43
C LEU A 196 10.28 -14.28 0.51
N ALA A 197 11.22 -14.91 1.21
CA ALA A 197 11.18 -16.31 1.60
C ALA A 197 12.09 -16.51 2.82
N GLY A 198 11.62 -17.25 3.83
CA GLY A 198 12.33 -17.34 5.10
C GLY A 198 12.54 -15.95 5.74
N LEU A 199 13.73 -15.70 6.25
CA LEU A 199 14.12 -14.40 6.83
C LEU A 199 14.80 -13.48 5.81
N GLU A 200 14.70 -13.81 4.53
CA GLU A 200 15.23 -13.02 3.44
C GLU A 200 14.12 -12.35 2.62
N GLY A 201 14.45 -11.22 2.01
CA GLY A 201 13.56 -10.57 1.08
C GLY A 201 14.25 -9.54 0.22
N GLN A 202 13.49 -9.06 -0.75
CA GLN A 202 13.95 -8.12 -1.74
C GLN A 202 12.91 -7.07 -2.07
N LEU A 203 13.40 -5.91 -2.47
CA LEU A 203 12.60 -4.74 -2.83
C LEU A 203 13.23 -4.05 -4.05
N MET A 204 12.40 -3.58 -4.96
CA MET A 204 12.81 -2.77 -6.11
C MET A 204 11.67 -1.85 -6.53
N THR A 205 12.00 -0.64 -6.96
CA THR A 205 11.03 0.27 -7.59
C THR A 205 11.27 0.29 -9.11
N VAL A 206 10.20 0.13 -9.88
CA VAL A 206 10.22 0.01 -11.33
C VAL A 206 9.37 1.10 -11.94
N PHE A 207 9.97 1.97 -12.74
CA PHE A 207 9.26 2.98 -13.52
C PHE A 207 8.95 2.45 -14.93
N PRO A 208 8.02 3.12 -15.67
CA PRO A 208 7.59 2.68 -17.00
C PRO A 208 8.73 2.32 -17.96
N ASP A 209 9.77 3.14 -18.00
CA ASP A 209 10.91 2.98 -18.92
C ASP A 209 12.01 2.03 -18.41
N ASP A 210 11.90 1.55 -17.17
CA ASP A 210 12.94 0.71 -16.59
C ASP A 210 12.86 -0.71 -17.15
N PRO A 211 13.99 -1.44 -17.25
CA PRO A 211 13.97 -2.86 -17.61
C PRO A 211 13.09 -3.71 -16.69
N GLY A 212 12.98 -3.34 -15.40
CA GLY A 212 12.08 -3.94 -14.42
C GLY A 212 12.54 -5.29 -13.86
N ILE A 213 11.60 -6.10 -13.38
CA ILE A 213 11.88 -7.34 -12.64
C ILE A 213 12.53 -8.43 -13.49
N LYS A 214 12.58 -8.26 -14.82
CA LYS A 214 13.39 -9.13 -15.70
C LYS A 214 14.88 -9.11 -15.34
N ARG A 215 15.37 -8.06 -14.68
CA ARG A 215 16.75 -8.02 -14.14
C ARG A 215 16.93 -8.94 -12.92
N LEU A 216 15.85 -9.28 -12.22
CA LEU A 216 15.85 -10.18 -11.06
C LEU A 216 15.64 -11.63 -11.48
N TYR A 217 14.66 -11.87 -12.35
CA TYR A 217 14.19 -13.22 -12.68
C TYR A 217 14.62 -13.72 -14.06
N GLY A 218 15.30 -12.89 -14.85
CA GLY A 218 15.58 -13.17 -16.25
C GLY A 218 14.35 -12.98 -17.16
N SER A 219 14.50 -13.34 -18.44
CA SER A 219 13.42 -13.21 -19.44
C SER A 219 12.56 -14.47 -19.56
N SER A 220 12.96 -15.58 -18.95
CA SER A 220 12.19 -16.82 -19.00
C SER A 220 11.11 -16.81 -17.91
N VAL A 221 9.86 -16.64 -18.32
CA VAL A 221 8.66 -16.78 -17.46
C VAL A 221 8.38 -18.26 -17.13
N ALA A 222 9.41 -19.11 -17.10
CA ALA A 222 9.25 -20.52 -16.81
C ALA A 222 8.77 -20.65 -15.36
N GLY A 223 7.47 -20.86 -15.19
CA GLY A 223 6.86 -21.11 -13.90
C GLY A 223 7.50 -22.35 -13.30
N GLY A 224 8.31 -22.16 -12.26
CA GLY A 224 8.80 -23.26 -11.45
C GLY A 224 7.64 -24.02 -10.81
N GLU A 225 7.84 -25.30 -10.50
CA GLU A 225 6.88 -26.06 -9.70
C GLU A 225 6.65 -25.34 -8.36
N LYS A 226 5.38 -25.04 -8.01
CA LYS A 226 5.04 -24.36 -6.75
C LYS A 226 5.62 -25.04 -5.51
N SER A 227 5.73 -26.37 -5.51
CA SER A 227 6.32 -27.16 -4.42
C SER A 227 7.82 -26.91 -4.21
N LYS A 228 8.50 -26.32 -5.19
CA LYS A 228 9.92 -25.98 -5.14
C LYS A 228 10.17 -24.47 -4.99
N SER A 229 9.12 -23.68 -4.77
CA SER A 229 9.31 -22.24 -4.56
C SER A 229 10.07 -22.00 -3.26
N PRO A 230 10.89 -20.93 -3.16
CA PRO A 230 11.56 -20.56 -1.91
C PRO A 230 10.58 -20.43 -0.73
N GLU A 231 9.38 -19.90 -0.97
CA GLU A 231 8.32 -19.77 0.04
C GLU A 231 7.78 -21.13 0.50
N ALA A 232 7.73 -22.13 -0.38
CA ALA A 232 7.32 -23.49 -0.03
C ALA A 232 8.40 -24.24 0.77
N ILE A 233 9.68 -23.97 0.49
CA ILE A 233 10.82 -24.65 1.14
C ILE A 233 11.17 -24.00 2.48
N LEU A 234 11.28 -22.67 2.51
CA LEU A 234 11.72 -21.90 3.68
C LEU A 234 10.56 -21.40 4.52
N GLY A 235 9.33 -21.42 3.98
CA GLY A 235 8.18 -20.80 4.59
C GLY A 235 8.21 -19.27 4.52
N VAL A 236 7.22 -18.66 5.17
CA VAL A 236 7.11 -17.21 5.32
C VAL A 236 6.90 -16.88 6.81
N PRO A 237 7.99 -16.65 7.55
CA PRO A 237 7.94 -16.24 8.96
C PRO A 237 7.14 -14.95 9.15
N THR A 238 6.47 -14.83 10.29
CA THR A 238 5.57 -13.70 10.62
C THR A 238 6.20 -12.31 10.48
N LEU A 239 7.50 -12.18 10.77
CA LEU A 239 8.20 -10.90 10.83
C LEU A 239 8.54 -10.35 9.44
N MET A 240 8.90 -11.23 8.49
CA MET A 240 9.45 -10.84 7.20
C MET A 240 8.47 -10.04 6.34
N PRO A 241 7.18 -10.42 6.22
CA PRO A 241 6.20 -9.63 5.48
C PRO A 241 6.03 -8.21 6.01
N SER A 242 6.00 -8.04 7.34
CA SER A 242 5.88 -6.71 7.97
C SER A 242 7.08 -5.82 7.65
N PHE A 243 8.28 -6.39 7.61
CA PHE A 243 9.49 -5.64 7.32
C PHE A 243 9.56 -5.17 5.86
N ILE A 244 9.34 -6.08 4.90
CA ILE A 244 9.31 -5.73 3.47
C ILE A 244 8.14 -4.77 3.17
N ALA A 245 6.97 -4.99 3.76
CA ALA A 245 5.82 -4.11 3.60
C ALA A 245 6.11 -2.67 4.04
N THR A 246 6.89 -2.51 5.12
CA THR A 246 7.30 -1.18 5.61
C THR A 246 8.10 -0.43 4.56
N LEU A 247 9.02 -1.13 3.87
CA LEU A 247 9.81 -0.52 2.81
C LEU A 247 8.99 -0.29 1.53
N GLN A 248 8.09 -1.22 1.18
CA GLN A 248 7.16 -1.00 0.05
C GLN A 248 6.28 0.23 0.28
N ALA A 249 5.67 0.35 1.46
CA ALA A 249 4.86 1.52 1.81
C ALA A 249 5.68 2.81 1.77
N MET A 250 6.95 2.77 2.20
CA MET A 250 7.84 3.93 2.11
C MET A 250 8.17 4.30 0.65
N GLU A 251 8.42 3.34 -0.25
CA GLU A 251 8.61 3.62 -1.68
C GLU A 251 7.36 4.27 -2.28
N VAL A 252 6.17 3.75 -1.98
CA VAL A 252 4.88 4.34 -2.42
C VAL A 252 4.78 5.81 -1.99
N LEU A 253 5.10 6.10 -0.72
CA LEU A 253 5.10 7.47 -0.20
C LEU A 253 6.12 8.36 -0.92
N LYS A 254 7.33 7.87 -1.16
CA LYS A 254 8.36 8.63 -1.88
C LYS A 254 7.95 8.95 -3.31
N ILE A 255 7.27 8.03 -3.99
CA ILE A 255 6.73 8.24 -5.33
C ILE A 255 5.66 9.34 -5.31
N ILE A 256 4.63 9.19 -4.48
CA ILE A 256 3.51 10.13 -4.38
C ILE A 256 3.98 11.54 -3.99
N LEU A 257 4.84 11.61 -2.97
CA LEU A 257 5.34 12.87 -2.42
C LEU A 257 6.50 13.46 -3.22
N LYS A 258 7.06 12.71 -4.17
CA LYS A 258 8.22 13.08 -4.99
C LYS A 258 9.42 13.50 -4.15
N ARG A 259 9.73 12.73 -3.09
CA ARG A 259 10.81 13.05 -2.14
C ARG A 259 11.65 11.84 -1.77
N GLY A 260 12.92 12.08 -1.42
CA GLY A 260 13.89 11.04 -1.05
C GLY A 260 14.48 10.30 -2.25
N ARG A 261 15.40 9.38 -1.99
CA ARG A 261 15.99 8.48 -3.00
C ARG A 261 15.14 7.22 -3.09
N LEU A 262 14.66 6.89 -4.29
CA LEU A 262 13.96 5.63 -4.56
C LEU A 262 14.94 4.48 -4.76
N PHE A 263 14.49 3.25 -4.54
CA PHE A 263 15.22 2.04 -4.95
C PHE A 263 14.96 1.71 -6.42
N ARG A 264 15.07 2.73 -7.29
CA ARG A 264 14.91 2.59 -8.74
C ARG A 264 16.21 2.08 -9.34
N ASN A 265 16.14 1.05 -10.19
CA ASN A 265 17.32 0.35 -10.74
C ASN A 265 18.28 -0.21 -9.66
N VAL A 266 17.76 -0.43 -8.45
CA VAL A 266 18.49 -1.01 -7.31
C VAL A 266 17.66 -2.16 -6.77
N MET A 267 18.26 -3.35 -6.69
CA MET A 267 17.72 -4.44 -5.88
C MET A 267 18.24 -4.27 -4.46
N VAL A 268 17.33 -4.08 -3.52
CA VAL A 268 17.65 -4.18 -2.09
C VAL A 268 17.47 -5.64 -1.70
N HIS A 269 18.50 -6.27 -1.15
CA HIS A 269 18.43 -7.57 -0.50
C HIS A 269 18.52 -7.39 1.01
N LEU A 270 17.68 -8.12 1.72
CA LEU A 270 17.52 -8.04 3.16
C LEU A 270 17.62 -9.42 3.75
N ASP A 271 18.43 -9.53 4.79
CA ASP A 271 18.57 -10.71 5.62
C ASP A 271 18.33 -10.28 7.08
N LEU A 272 17.15 -10.62 7.61
CA LEU A 272 16.78 -10.29 8.97
C LEU A 272 17.48 -11.14 10.03
N GLU A 273 18.00 -12.32 9.66
CA GLU A 273 18.75 -13.14 10.59
C GLU A 273 20.10 -12.51 10.91
N SER A 274 20.80 -12.02 9.89
CA SER A 274 22.07 -11.30 10.08
C SER A 274 21.92 -9.79 10.30
N GLY A 275 20.74 -9.23 10.07
CA GLY A 275 20.47 -7.79 10.17
C GLY A 275 21.09 -6.96 9.04
N LYS A 276 21.40 -7.58 7.90
CA LYS A 276 22.07 -6.92 6.77
C LYS A 276 21.07 -6.41 5.73
N MET A 277 21.40 -5.25 5.18
CA MET A 277 20.75 -4.65 4.01
C MET A 277 21.80 -4.34 2.96
N ASN A 278 21.71 -5.00 1.81
CA ASN A 278 22.63 -4.84 0.69
C ASN A 278 21.90 -4.21 -0.50
N GLU A 279 22.55 -3.28 -1.18
CA GLU A 279 22.02 -2.66 -2.40
C GLU A 279 22.85 -3.12 -3.60
N PHE A 280 22.16 -3.64 -4.62
CA PHE A 280 22.75 -4.06 -5.90
C PHE A 280 22.20 -3.17 -7.01
N THR A 281 23.06 -2.31 -7.55
CA THR A 281 22.69 -1.42 -8.65
C THR A 281 22.80 -2.15 -9.98
N PHE A 282 21.76 -2.07 -10.80
CA PHE A 282 21.82 -2.53 -12.17
C PHE A 282 22.43 -1.44 -13.05
N GLY A 283 23.49 -1.76 -13.81
CA GLY A 283 24.07 -0.85 -14.79
C GLY A 283 23.08 -0.48 -15.90
N ASP A 284 23.35 0.60 -16.62
CA ASP A 284 22.59 0.96 -17.82
C ASP A 284 22.54 -0.24 -18.79
N PRO A 285 21.43 -0.44 -19.52
CA PRO A 285 21.37 -1.50 -20.51
C PRO A 285 22.43 -1.23 -21.59
N ASP A 286 23.40 -2.14 -21.74
CA ASP A 286 24.27 -2.22 -22.92
C ASP A 286 23.46 -2.37 -24.21
#